data_AF-A0A0W0STU8-F1
#
_entry.id   AF-A0A0W0STU8-F1
#
_cell.length_a   1.000
_cell.length_b   1.000
_cell.length_c   1.000
_cell.angle_alpha   90.00
_cell.angle_beta   90.00
_cell.angle_gamma   90.00
#
_symmetry.space_group_name_H-M   'P 1'
#
loop_
_entity.id
_entity.type
_entity.pdbx_description
1 polymer ?
#
loop_
_entity_poly.entity_id
_entity_poly.type
_entity_poly.pdbx_seq_one_letter_code
_entity_poly.pdbx_strand_id
1 'polypeptide(L)'
;MGLLLVIYGVGLLISLWQNLVTLWGIKKIKRNLSIDMFKIQPNLTRDFVFKIFFWPYFFAKKNPLERFSETFFMHYGDQGTRYLGTKGLKNFINDIFKGKNRYKNYTVCHFLWEIDPFSPLYRRYRKYINKPNLMGFAEIILAYSKGNYLLHIGLVSQPLKSKILISRFVLDNCEQLSQEEVKVRLAEINSSKFQEMQSDWI
;
A
#
# COMPACT_ATOMS: atom_id res chain seq x y z
N MET A 1 17.62 25.78 -21.68
CA MET A 1 16.45 25.88 -22.58
C MET A 1 16.39 24.76 -23.63
N GLY A 2 17.42 24.56 -24.46
CA GLY A 2 17.39 23.56 -25.54
C GLY A 2 17.08 22.12 -25.09
N LEU A 3 17.69 21.64 -24.01
CA LEU A 3 17.47 20.28 -23.50
C LEU A 3 16.02 20.03 -23.07
N LEU A 4 15.38 21.01 -22.41
CA LEU A 4 13.98 20.91 -21.98
C LEU A 4 13.02 20.83 -23.17
N LEU A 5 13.31 21.59 -24.24
CA LEU A 5 12.54 21.54 -25.48
C LEU A 5 12.70 20.19 -26.20
N VAL A 6 13.91 19.62 -26.19
CA VAL A 6 14.16 18.27 -26.74
C VAL A 6 13.40 17.21 -25.96
N ILE A 7 13.48 17.22 -24.62
CA ILE A 7 12.71 16.30 -23.76
C ILE A 7 11.21 16.43 -24.01
N TYR A 8 10.73 17.67 -24.16
CA TYR A 8 9.33 17.95 -24.47
C TYR A 8 8.89 17.40 -25.82
N GLY A 9 9.72 17.60 -26.86
CA GLY A 9 9.46 17.06 -28.19
C GLY A 9 9.43 15.53 -28.21
N VAL A 10 10.39 14.87 -27.55
CA VAL A 10 10.44 13.40 -27.45
C VAL A 10 9.21 12.86 -26.72
N GLY A 11 8.83 13.46 -25.60
CA GLY A 11 7.64 13.04 -24.85
C GLY A 11 6.34 13.23 -25.62
N LEU A 12 6.24 14.30 -26.43
CA LEU A 12 5.12 14.53 -27.32
C LEU A 12 5.01 13.42 -28.39
N LEU A 13 6.13 13.03 -29.01
CA LEU A 13 6.16 11.93 -29.99
C LEU A 13 5.74 10.59 -29.38
N ILE A 14 6.22 10.28 -28.18
CA ILE A 14 5.83 9.07 -27.45
C ILE A 14 4.33 9.09 -27.11
N SER A 15 3.81 10.23 -26.65
CA SER A 15 2.39 10.36 -26.30
C SER A 15 1.48 10.20 -27.52
N LEU A 16 1.88 10.77 -28.66
CA LEU A 16 1.21 10.58 -29.94
C LEU A 16 1.16 9.11 -30.34
N TRP A 17 2.30 8.41 -30.29
CA TRP A 17 2.37 6.99 -30.62
C TRP A 17 1.44 6.14 -29.74
N GLN A 18 1.45 6.35 -28.43
CA GLN A 18 0.58 5.61 -27.49
C GLN A 18 -0.90 5.85 -27.77
N ASN A 19 -1.28 7.07 -28.13
CA ASN A 19 -2.65 7.39 -28.48
C ASN A 19 -3.08 6.68 -29.77
N LEU A 20 -2.22 6.64 -30.79
CA LEU A 20 -2.49 5.88 -32.02
C LEU A 20 -2.73 4.39 -31.74
N VAL A 21 -1.86 3.76 -30.93
CA VAL A 21 -2.02 2.36 -30.52
C VAL A 21 -3.34 2.13 -29.78
N THR A 22 -3.70 3.04 -28.87
CA THR A 22 -4.95 2.94 -28.10
C THR A 22 -6.18 3.10 -29.01
N LEU A 23 -6.14 4.04 -29.95
CA LEU A 23 -7.21 4.24 -30.94
C LEU A 23 -7.40 3.00 -31.83
N TRP A 24 -6.30 2.35 -32.24
CA TRP A 24 -6.36 1.08 -32.94
C TRP A 24 -7.00 -0.03 -32.09
N GLY A 25 -6.66 -0.10 -30.80
CA GLY A 25 -7.29 -1.02 -29.84
C GLY A 25 -8.80 -0.78 -29.72
N ILE A 26 -9.23 0.47 -29.58
CA ILE A 26 -10.66 0.83 -29.50
C ILE A 26 -11.38 0.47 -30.80
N LYS A 27 -10.78 0.75 -31.96
CA LYS A 27 -11.35 0.37 -33.27
C LYS A 27 -11.51 -1.15 -33.38
N LYS A 28 -10.54 -1.91 -32.87
CA LYS A 28 -10.60 -3.38 -32.83
C LYS A 28 -11.72 -3.88 -31.90
N ILE A 29 -11.88 -3.28 -30.72
CA ILE A 29 -12.98 -3.59 -29.79
C ILE A 29 -14.34 -3.31 -30.43
N LYS A 30 -14.51 -2.13 -31.05
CA LYS A 30 -15.75 -1.78 -31.74
C LYS A 30 -16.09 -2.74 -32.87
N ARG A 31 -15.09 -3.19 -33.63
CA ARG A 31 -15.27 -4.16 -34.72
C ARG A 31 -15.59 -5.58 -34.22
N ASN A 32 -14.93 -6.02 -33.16
CA ASN A 32 -15.01 -7.41 -32.71
C ASN A 32 -16.12 -7.66 -31.68
N LEU A 33 -16.51 -6.63 -30.93
CA LEU A 33 -17.46 -6.75 -29.81
C LEU A 33 -18.68 -5.81 -29.95
N SER A 34 -18.74 -5.00 -31.02
CA SER A 34 -19.81 -4.01 -31.24
C SER A 34 -19.96 -2.97 -30.12
N ILE A 35 -18.94 -2.84 -29.25
CA ILE A 35 -18.91 -1.89 -28.14
C ILE A 35 -18.31 -0.57 -28.62
N ASP A 36 -19.06 0.52 -28.51
CA ASP A 36 -18.57 1.87 -28.79
C ASP A 36 -18.05 2.54 -27.52
N MET A 37 -16.76 2.42 -27.26
CA MET A 37 -16.10 3.02 -26.10
C MET A 37 -16.25 4.55 -26.03
N PHE A 38 -16.39 5.24 -27.17
CA PHE A 38 -16.60 6.69 -27.19
C PHE A 38 -18.02 7.09 -26.80
N LYS A 39 -19.00 6.20 -27.00
CA LYS A 39 -20.36 6.40 -26.48
C LYS A 39 -20.45 6.11 -24.99
N ILE A 40 -19.76 5.07 -24.52
CA ILE A 40 -19.72 4.69 -23.10
C ILE A 40 -18.99 5.74 -22.27
N GLN A 41 -17.91 6.31 -22.83
CA GLN A 41 -17.07 7.28 -22.15
C GLN A 41 -16.86 8.52 -23.04
N PRO A 42 -17.80 9.48 -23.05
CA PRO A 42 -17.76 10.63 -23.96
C PRO A 42 -16.55 11.56 -23.71
N ASN A 43 -15.98 11.51 -22.51
CA ASN A 43 -14.76 12.26 -22.17
C ASN A 43 -13.48 11.68 -22.78
N LEU A 44 -13.52 10.48 -23.35
CA LEU A 44 -12.33 9.79 -23.85
C LEU A 44 -11.63 10.55 -24.99
N THR A 45 -12.39 11.18 -25.88
CA THR A 45 -11.86 12.03 -26.95
C THR A 45 -11.08 13.22 -26.40
N ARG A 46 -11.65 13.86 -25.38
CA ARG A 46 -11.03 14.99 -24.68
C ARG A 46 -9.73 14.56 -23.99
N ASP A 47 -9.72 13.37 -23.38
CA ASP A 47 -8.54 12.80 -22.72
C ASP A 47 -7.41 12.48 -23.71
N PHE A 48 -7.74 12.00 -24.93
CA PHE A 48 -6.74 11.80 -25.99
C PHE A 48 -6.05 13.09 -26.41
N VAL A 49 -6.82 14.17 -26.61
CA VAL A 49 -6.29 15.49 -26.98
C VAL A 49 -5.42 16.05 -25.86
N PHE A 50 -5.93 16.06 -24.62
CA PHE A 50 -5.17 16.60 -23.49
C PHE A 50 -3.91 15.79 -23.17
N LYS A 51 -3.91 14.48 -23.38
CA LYS A 51 -2.73 13.63 -23.15
C LYS A 51 -1.54 13.94 -24.07
N ILE A 52 -1.78 14.53 -25.25
CA ILE A 52 -0.72 14.94 -26.18
C ILE A 52 -0.06 16.23 -25.71
N PHE A 53 -0.87 17.26 -25.44
CA PHE A 53 -0.37 18.59 -25.08
C PHE A 53 0.08 18.69 -23.62
N PHE A 54 -0.54 17.95 -22.73
CA PHE A 54 -0.18 17.89 -21.32
C PHE A 54 0.47 16.57 -20.97
N TRP A 55 1.21 15.97 -21.92
CA TRP A 55 1.88 14.68 -21.69
C TRP A 55 2.69 14.65 -20.38
N PRO A 56 3.36 15.72 -19.90
CA PRO A 56 4.03 15.69 -18.61
C PRO A 56 3.05 15.53 -17.42
N TYR A 57 1.84 16.09 -17.52
CA TYR A 57 0.77 15.98 -16.54
C TYR A 57 0.03 14.62 -16.60
N PHE A 58 -0.05 14.00 -17.77
CA PHE A 58 -0.55 12.62 -17.91
C PHE A 58 0.52 11.58 -17.57
N PHE A 59 1.80 11.97 -17.59
CA PHE A 59 2.83 11.33 -16.79
C PHE A 59 2.53 11.52 -15.29
N ALA A 60 2.05 12.69 -14.88
CA ALA A 60 1.78 13.04 -13.48
C ALA A 60 0.52 12.42 -12.82
N LYS A 61 -0.20 11.46 -13.43
CA LYS A 61 -1.19 10.64 -12.67
C LYS A 61 -0.55 9.94 -11.45
N LYS A 62 0.76 9.70 -11.52
CA LYS A 62 1.63 9.34 -10.41
C LYS A 62 2.79 10.34 -10.41
N ASN A 63 3.28 10.70 -9.24
CA ASN A 63 4.45 11.59 -9.13
C ASN A 63 5.65 10.97 -9.89
N PRO A 64 6.50 11.75 -10.60
CA PRO A 64 7.71 11.24 -11.25
C PRO A 64 8.53 10.27 -10.38
N LEU A 65 8.62 10.54 -9.07
CA LEU A 65 9.31 9.69 -8.11
C LEU A 65 8.61 8.33 -7.91
N GLU A 66 7.28 8.31 -7.91
CA GLU A 66 6.50 7.07 -7.83
C GLU A 66 6.68 6.22 -9.07
N ARG A 67 6.71 6.83 -10.27
CA ARG A 67 6.99 6.11 -11.51
C ARG A 67 8.38 5.52 -11.51
N PHE A 68 9.39 6.31 -11.17
CA PHE A 68 10.76 5.83 -11.06
C PHE A 68 10.85 4.65 -10.07
N SER A 69 10.25 4.81 -8.89
CA SER A 69 10.20 3.76 -7.87
C SER A 69 9.50 2.49 -8.39
N GLU A 70 8.35 2.60 -9.07
CA GLU A 70 7.65 1.43 -9.58
C GLU A 70 8.37 0.77 -10.78
N THR A 71 9.03 1.55 -11.64
CA THR A 71 9.78 1.00 -12.78
C THR A 71 10.97 0.16 -12.34
N PHE A 72 11.72 0.62 -11.32
CA PHE A 72 12.97 -0.02 -10.94
C PHE A 72 12.87 -0.85 -9.65
N PHE A 73 11.95 -0.52 -8.75
CA PHE A 73 11.90 -1.07 -7.40
C PHE A 73 10.56 -1.72 -7.03
N MET A 74 9.59 -1.83 -7.93
CA MET A 74 8.29 -2.47 -7.63
C MET A 74 8.44 -3.91 -7.14
N HIS A 75 9.44 -4.63 -7.65
CA HIS A 75 9.77 -6.01 -7.27
C HIS A 75 10.96 -6.10 -6.31
N TYR A 76 11.47 -4.98 -5.83
CA TYR A 76 12.61 -4.94 -4.93
C TYR A 76 12.19 -5.21 -3.49
N GLY A 77 12.75 -6.25 -2.86
CA GLY A 77 12.56 -6.55 -1.45
C GLY A 77 12.13 -7.99 -1.22
N ASP A 78 10.97 -8.18 -0.61
CA ASP A 78 10.48 -9.48 -0.16
C ASP A 78 9.79 -10.24 -1.30
N GLN A 79 10.10 -11.54 -1.44
CA GLN A 79 9.63 -12.37 -2.55
C GLN A 79 8.10 -12.40 -2.64
N GLY A 80 7.57 -12.27 -3.84
CA GLY A 80 6.11 -12.25 -4.09
C GLY A 80 5.41 -10.93 -3.69
N THR A 81 6.13 -9.97 -3.10
CA THR A 81 5.58 -8.66 -2.75
C THR A 81 5.76 -7.67 -3.90
N ARG A 82 4.72 -6.84 -4.14
CA ARG A 82 4.79 -5.70 -5.07
C ARG A 82 4.67 -4.40 -4.29
N TYR A 83 5.67 -3.54 -4.41
CA TYR A 83 5.70 -2.24 -3.74
C TYR A 83 5.27 -1.13 -4.71
N LEU A 84 4.05 -0.61 -4.50
CA LEU A 84 3.49 0.48 -5.31
C LEU A 84 3.89 1.86 -4.77
N GLY A 85 3.85 2.87 -5.64
CA GLY A 85 4.29 4.24 -5.35
C GLY A 85 5.77 4.30 -5.01
N THR A 86 6.12 5.09 -3.99
CA THR A 86 7.52 5.24 -3.52
C THR A 86 8.01 4.12 -2.59
N LYS A 87 7.17 3.11 -2.30
CA LYS A 87 7.47 2.08 -1.29
C LYS A 87 8.70 1.23 -1.63
N GLY A 88 8.86 0.85 -2.90
CA GLY A 88 9.99 0.03 -3.34
C GLY A 88 11.32 0.75 -3.18
N LEU A 89 11.38 2.01 -3.63
CA LEU A 89 12.55 2.86 -3.44
C LEU A 89 12.85 3.11 -1.96
N LYS A 90 11.84 3.37 -1.13
CA LYS A 90 12.03 3.51 0.33
C LYS A 90 12.61 2.24 0.96
N ASN A 91 12.12 1.06 0.56
CA ASN A 91 12.65 -0.22 1.04
C ASN A 91 14.11 -0.41 0.65
N PHE A 92 14.48 -0.07 -0.60
CA PHE A 92 15.87 -0.08 -1.06
C PHE A 92 16.78 0.87 -0.25
N ILE A 93 16.33 2.10 -0.03
CA ILE A 93 17.05 3.07 0.79
C ILE A 93 17.24 2.54 2.22
N ASN A 94 16.20 1.98 2.82
CA ASN A 94 16.30 1.36 4.15
C ASN A 94 17.30 0.20 4.17
N ASP A 95 17.36 -0.61 3.12
CA ASP A 95 18.33 -1.70 3.04
C ASP A 95 19.78 -1.20 2.95
N ILE A 96 20.02 -0.07 2.27
CA ILE A 96 21.35 0.58 2.23
C ILE A 96 21.74 1.08 3.63
N PHE A 97 20.84 1.81 4.30
CA PHE A 97 21.19 2.50 5.55
C PHE A 97 21.07 1.63 6.81
N LYS A 98 20.09 0.73 6.85
CA LYS A 98 19.78 -0.11 8.02
C LYS A 98 20.20 -1.57 7.83
N GLY A 99 20.50 -1.99 6.60
CA GLY A 99 20.82 -3.37 6.26
C GLY A 99 19.59 -4.27 6.05
N LYS A 100 19.74 -5.25 5.16
CA LYS A 100 18.68 -6.24 4.82
C LYS A 100 18.29 -7.17 5.97
N ASN A 101 19.17 -7.36 6.94
CA ASN A 101 19.00 -8.31 8.04
C ASN A 101 18.60 -7.64 9.37
N ARG A 102 18.17 -6.37 9.34
CA ARG A 102 17.86 -5.58 10.54
C ARG A 102 16.83 -6.20 11.49
N TYR A 103 15.93 -7.03 10.98
CA TYR A 103 14.91 -7.74 11.77
C TYR A 103 15.17 -9.24 11.89
N LYS A 104 16.36 -9.75 11.52
CA LYS A 104 16.67 -11.19 11.54
C LYS A 104 16.50 -11.83 12.93
N ASN A 105 16.72 -11.06 13.99
CA ASN A 105 16.64 -11.53 15.38
C ASN A 105 15.32 -11.13 16.07
N TYR A 106 14.34 -10.63 15.32
CA TYR A 106 13.02 -10.31 15.86
C TYR A 106 12.12 -11.54 15.78
N THR A 107 11.42 -11.83 16.86
CA THR A 107 10.25 -12.71 16.81
C THR A 107 9.09 -11.89 16.29
N VAL A 108 8.50 -12.32 15.18
CA VAL A 108 7.38 -11.61 14.54
C VAL A 108 6.11 -12.44 14.70
N CYS A 109 5.12 -11.84 15.34
CA CYS A 109 3.79 -12.39 15.53
C CYS A 109 2.80 -11.60 14.68
N HIS A 110 1.94 -12.31 13.97
CA HIS A 110 0.85 -11.71 13.20
C HIS A 110 -0.45 -12.41 13.52
N PHE A 111 -1.38 -11.67 14.11
CA PHE A 111 -2.65 -12.18 14.56
C PHE A 111 -3.76 -11.17 14.30
N LEU A 112 -4.98 -11.68 14.29
CA LEU A 112 -6.19 -10.92 14.07
C LEU A 112 -7.09 -11.10 15.27
N TRP A 113 -7.49 -10.00 15.91
CA TRP A 113 -8.42 -10.04 17.04
C TRP A 113 -9.72 -9.34 16.69
N GLU A 114 -10.83 -9.90 17.16
CA GLU A 114 -12.10 -9.17 17.23
C GLU A 114 -11.96 -8.04 18.25
N ILE A 115 -12.43 -6.85 17.85
CA ILE A 115 -12.42 -5.68 18.72
C ILE A 115 -13.54 -5.85 19.74
N ASP A 116 -13.21 -5.81 21.03
CA ASP A 116 -14.21 -5.93 22.09
C ASP A 116 -15.16 -4.70 22.05
N PRO A 117 -16.49 -4.89 21.97
CA PRO A 117 -17.48 -3.80 21.98
C PRO A 117 -17.40 -2.88 23.20
N PHE A 118 -16.85 -3.35 24.31
CA PHE A 118 -16.69 -2.58 25.55
C PHE A 118 -15.33 -1.86 25.64
N SER A 119 -14.41 -2.18 24.73
CA SER A 119 -13.05 -1.67 24.76
C SER A 119 -12.95 -0.15 24.55
N PRO A 120 -11.92 0.52 25.11
CA PRO A 120 -11.64 1.92 24.83
C PRO A 120 -11.47 2.20 23.33
N LEU A 121 -10.84 1.28 22.60
CA LEU A 121 -10.64 1.39 21.16
C LEU A 121 -11.96 1.38 20.40
N TYR A 122 -12.89 0.48 20.74
CA TYR A 122 -14.23 0.48 20.16
C TYR A 122 -14.96 1.80 20.38
N ARG A 123 -14.89 2.38 21.59
CA ARG A 123 -15.51 3.68 21.88
C ARG A 123 -14.94 4.81 21.01
N ARG A 124 -13.63 4.87 20.82
CA ARG A 124 -12.96 5.87 19.97
C ARG A 124 -13.39 5.75 18.51
N TYR A 125 -13.53 4.52 18.01
CA TYR A 125 -13.81 4.27 16.59
C TYR A 125 -15.27 3.92 16.28
N ARG A 126 -16.17 3.94 17.27
CA ARG A 126 -17.60 3.60 17.12
C ARG A 126 -18.30 4.32 15.97
N LYS A 127 -17.92 5.58 15.70
CA LYS A 127 -18.45 6.40 14.59
C LYS A 127 -18.15 5.81 13.20
N TYR A 128 -17.11 4.99 13.08
CA TYR A 128 -16.67 4.32 11.86
C TYR A 128 -17.11 2.85 11.80
N ILE A 129 -17.43 2.25 12.94
CA ILE A 129 -17.77 0.82 13.08
C ILE A 129 -19.23 0.52 12.70
N ASN A 130 -20.15 1.48 12.83
CA ASN A 130 -21.59 1.28 12.56
C ASN A 130 -22.05 1.47 11.09
N LYS A 131 -21.13 1.47 10.12
CA LYS A 131 -21.48 1.46 8.69
C LYS A 131 -21.46 0.03 8.14
N PRO A 132 -22.23 -0.30 7.09
CA PRO A 132 -22.38 -1.67 6.54
C PRO A 132 -21.09 -2.35 6.02
N ASN A 133 -19.91 -1.74 6.17
CA ASN A 133 -18.59 -2.29 5.88
C ASN A 133 -17.74 -2.35 7.18
N LEU A 134 -18.29 -3.02 8.19
CA LEU A 134 -17.89 -3.10 9.60
C LEU A 134 -16.40 -3.37 9.85
N MET A 135 -15.65 -2.42 10.40
CA MET A 135 -14.32 -2.66 11.03
C MET A 135 -14.48 -3.41 12.37
N GLY A 136 -14.73 -4.72 12.32
CA GLY A 136 -14.92 -5.57 13.51
C GLY A 136 -13.62 -6.18 14.06
N PHE A 137 -12.52 -6.08 13.32
CA PHE A 137 -11.27 -6.76 13.64
C PHE A 137 -10.08 -5.79 13.66
N ALA A 138 -9.09 -6.12 14.48
CA ALA A 138 -7.77 -5.50 14.50
C ALA A 138 -6.73 -6.48 13.93
N GLU A 139 -6.10 -6.11 12.81
CA GLU A 139 -4.88 -6.73 12.30
C GLU A 139 -3.71 -6.25 13.17
N ILE A 140 -3.05 -7.17 13.86
CA ILE A 140 -1.99 -6.87 14.80
C ILE A 140 -0.71 -7.52 14.32
N ILE A 141 0.29 -6.69 14.03
CA ILE A 141 1.65 -7.13 13.75
C ILE A 141 2.51 -6.66 14.91
N LEU A 142 3.11 -7.61 15.60
CA LEU A 142 4.02 -7.37 16.69
C LEU A 142 5.36 -7.99 16.34
N ALA A 143 6.44 -7.23 16.46
CA ALA A 143 7.79 -7.76 16.39
C ALA A 143 8.59 -7.34 17.61
N TYR A 144 9.34 -8.25 18.22
CA TYR A 144 10.14 -7.93 19.40
C TYR A 144 11.52 -8.59 19.40
N SER A 145 12.52 -7.89 19.97
CA SER A 145 13.87 -8.39 20.19
C SER A 145 14.61 -7.56 21.25
N LYS A 146 15.18 -8.22 22.28
CA LYS A 146 16.04 -7.60 23.31
C LYS A 146 15.53 -6.25 23.84
N GLY A 147 14.28 -6.20 24.28
CA GLY A 147 13.66 -4.98 24.83
C GLY A 147 13.17 -3.96 23.79
N ASN A 148 13.34 -4.23 22.49
CA ASN A 148 12.76 -3.42 21.42
C ASN A 148 11.45 -4.05 20.96
N TYR A 149 10.37 -3.26 20.93
CA TYR A 149 9.06 -3.70 20.48
C TYR A 149 8.58 -2.81 19.33
N LEU A 150 8.05 -3.44 18.30
CA LEU A 150 7.45 -2.82 17.14
C LEU A 150 6.01 -3.28 17.05
N LEU A 151 5.07 -2.36 17.01
CA LEU A 151 3.64 -2.66 16.98
C LEU A 151 2.97 -1.94 15.81
N HIS A 152 2.14 -2.67 15.08
CA HIS A 152 1.19 -2.12 14.12
C HIS A 152 -0.19 -2.67 14.43
N ILE A 153 -1.18 -1.78 14.46
CA ILE A 153 -2.60 -2.11 14.63
C ILE A 153 -3.36 -1.47 13.47
N GLY A 154 -3.92 -2.32 12.61
CA GLY A 154 -4.78 -1.92 11.49
C GLY A 154 -6.22 -2.34 11.74
N LEU A 155 -7.19 -1.44 11.51
CA LEU A 155 -8.61 -1.79 11.62
C LEU A 155 -9.09 -2.36 10.29
N VAL A 156 -9.66 -3.56 10.32
CA VAL A 156 -10.07 -4.30 9.11
C VAL A 156 -11.50 -4.80 9.24
N SER A 157 -12.19 -4.85 8.11
CA SER A 157 -13.61 -5.19 8.09
C SER A 157 -13.95 -6.65 7.93
N GLN A 158 -12.97 -7.43 7.49
CA GLN A 158 -13.09 -8.86 7.31
C GLN A 158 -11.84 -9.52 7.84
N PRO A 159 -11.95 -10.79 8.30
CA PRO A 159 -10.78 -11.52 8.70
C PRO A 159 -9.83 -11.72 7.52
N LEU A 160 -8.66 -11.10 7.61
CA LEU A 160 -7.58 -11.34 6.67
C LEU A 160 -6.91 -12.66 7.02
N LYS A 161 -6.57 -13.46 5.99
CA LYS A 161 -5.69 -14.62 6.22
C LYS A 161 -4.37 -14.10 6.79
N SER A 162 -3.95 -14.68 7.92
CA SER A 162 -2.66 -14.34 8.50
C SER A 162 -1.57 -14.55 7.45
N LYS A 163 -0.78 -13.50 7.20
CA LYS A 163 0.40 -13.57 6.34
C LYS A 163 1.46 -14.37 7.10
N ILE A 164 1.92 -15.47 6.49
CA ILE A 164 2.99 -16.31 7.04
C ILE A 164 4.32 -15.54 7.14
N LEU A 165 4.54 -14.58 6.24
CA LEU A 165 5.73 -13.74 6.22
C LEU A 165 5.33 -12.26 6.19
N ILE A 166 5.77 -11.53 7.22
CA ILE A 166 5.64 -10.07 7.27
C ILE A 166 6.87 -9.45 6.63
N SER A 167 6.64 -8.55 5.67
CA SER A 167 7.69 -7.89 4.91
C SER A 167 8.48 -6.94 5.82
N ARG A 168 9.80 -6.81 5.60
CA ARG A 168 10.64 -5.90 6.41
C ARG A 168 10.20 -4.45 6.27
N PHE A 169 9.68 -4.10 5.10
CA PHE A 169 9.10 -2.79 4.84
C PHE A 169 7.86 -2.53 5.72
N VAL A 170 7.04 -3.55 6.01
CA VAL A 170 5.92 -3.40 6.95
C VAL A 170 6.45 -3.17 8.36
N LEU A 171 7.50 -3.89 8.78
CA LEU A 171 8.15 -3.70 10.08
C LEU A 171 8.80 -2.31 10.22
N ASP A 172 9.35 -1.74 9.15
CA ASP A 172 9.87 -0.36 9.16
C ASP A 172 8.79 0.70 9.43
N ASN A 173 7.52 0.38 9.17
CA ASN A 173 6.39 1.28 9.40
C ASN A 173 5.65 0.97 10.71
N CYS A 174 6.10 -0.01 11.49
CA CYS A 174 5.57 -0.27 12.81
C CYS A 174 6.06 0.80 13.79
N GLU A 175 5.24 1.08 14.80
CA GLU A 175 5.58 2.04 15.85
C GLU A 175 6.49 1.36 16.86
N GLN A 176 7.59 2.04 17.22
CA GLN A 176 8.49 1.55 18.27
C GLN A 176 7.97 2.00 19.62
N LEU A 177 7.68 1.03 20.50
CA LEU A 177 7.03 1.26 21.78
C LEU A 177 7.79 0.57 22.92
N SER A 178 7.53 1.01 24.16
CA SER A 178 7.95 0.25 25.34
C SER A 178 7.10 -1.01 25.51
N GLN A 179 7.59 -1.96 26.31
CA GLN A 179 6.84 -3.18 26.60
C GLN A 179 5.51 -2.86 27.28
N GLU A 180 5.50 -1.92 28.22
CA GLU A 180 4.33 -1.49 28.96
C GLU A 180 3.29 -0.89 28.02
N GLU A 181 3.71 -0.06 27.08
CA GLU A 181 2.81 0.58 26.13
C GLU A 181 2.22 -0.44 25.15
N VAL A 182 3.00 -1.44 24.70
CA VAL A 182 2.47 -2.56 23.91
C VAL A 182 1.39 -3.29 24.68
N LYS A 183 1.62 -3.62 25.95
CA LYS A 183 0.65 -4.31 26.81
C LYS A 183 -0.64 -3.51 26.95
N VAL A 184 -0.53 -2.21 27.21
CA VAL A 184 -1.69 -1.31 27.30
C VAL A 184 -2.48 -1.30 25.98
N ARG A 185 -1.80 -1.11 24.84
CA ARG A 185 -2.47 -1.04 23.53
C ARG A 185 -3.15 -2.34 23.13
N LEU A 186 -2.56 -3.50 23.44
CA LEU A 186 -3.18 -4.79 23.18
C LEU A 186 -4.42 -5.01 24.07
N ALA A 187 -4.33 -4.66 25.35
CA ALA A 187 -5.47 -4.72 26.27
C ALA A 187 -6.61 -3.77 25.88
N GLU A 188 -6.28 -2.60 25.29
CA GLU A 188 -7.27 -1.65 24.77
C GLU A 188 -8.06 -2.19 23.56
N ILE A 189 -7.58 -3.24 22.88
CA ILE A 189 -8.29 -3.88 21.76
C ILE A 189 -9.27 -4.93 22.28
N ASN A 190 -8.75 -5.87 23.09
CA ASN A 190 -9.52 -6.99 23.63
C ASN A 190 -8.78 -7.56 24.86
N SER A 191 -9.30 -7.28 26.04
CA SER A 191 -8.66 -7.64 27.31
C SER A 191 -8.61 -9.16 27.53
N SER A 192 -9.68 -9.87 27.15
CA SER A 192 -9.75 -11.33 27.27
C SER A 192 -8.70 -12.02 26.40
N LYS A 193 -8.62 -11.64 25.12
CA LYS A 193 -7.61 -12.18 24.19
C LYS A 193 -6.18 -11.85 24.61
N PHE A 194 -5.98 -10.66 25.17
CA PHE A 194 -4.69 -10.28 25.70
C PHE A 194 -4.27 -11.12 26.91
N GLN A 195 -5.20 -11.46 27.80
CA GLN A 195 -4.93 -12.36 28.93
C GLN A 195 -4.58 -13.78 28.47
N GLU A 196 -5.30 -14.33 27.49
CA GLU A 196 -4.97 -15.61 26.85
C GLU A 196 -3.54 -15.61 26.27
N MET A 197 -3.15 -14.51 25.62
CA MET A 197 -1.82 -14.36 25.03
C MET A 197 -0.72 -14.18 26.08
N GLN A 198 -1.01 -13.56 27.23
CA GLN A 198 -0.03 -13.41 28.32
C GLN A 198 0.37 -14.75 28.92
N SER A 199 -0.55 -15.72 29.02
CA SER A 199 -0.21 -17.09 29.46
C SER A 199 0.77 -17.79 28.51
N ASP A 200 0.86 -17.36 27.25
CA ASP A 200 1.80 -17.91 26.27
C ASP A 200 3.14 -17.15 26.21
N TRP A 201 3.26 -16.02 26.93
CA TRP A 201 4.44 -15.14 26.95
C TRP A 201 5.33 -15.30 28.20
N ILE A 202 4.83 -16.01 29.21
CA ILE A 202 5.54 -16.38 30.45
C ILE A 202 6.06 -17.81 30.29
#